data_AF-A0A4Y1ZA03-F1
#
_entry.id   AF-A0A4Y1ZA03-F1
#
_cell.length_a   1.000
_cell.length_b   1.000
_cell.length_c   1.000
_cell.angle_alpha   90.00
_cell.angle_beta   90.00
_cell.angle_gamma   90.00
#
_symmetry.space_group_name_H-M   'P 1'
#
loop_
_entity.id
_entity.type
_entity.pdbx_description
1 polymer ?
#
loop_
_entity_poly.entity_id
_entity_poly.type
_entity_poly.pdbx_seq_one_letter_code
_entity_poly.pdbx_strand_id
1 'polypeptide(L)'
;MIASAVFQIIGAKISPQIERWAGQANLILYFSALLCGLLILSFVNQLPLLIGCFITLNTLVSVSQPIFSNYFNALIPSSSRATLLSVSSMLFSVAMIVLFPLSGWLIERLRFTVSFGAMGMVLSLVLVVLVIVMKRRAR
;
A
#
# COMPACT_ATOMS: atom_id res chain seq x y z
N MET A 1 18.86 -5.39 -0.41
CA MET A 1 18.77 -3.93 -0.33
C MET A 1 19.05 -3.24 -1.66
N ILE A 2 20.16 -3.55 -2.36
CA ILE A 2 20.44 -2.93 -3.68
C ILE A 2 19.43 -3.37 -4.77
N ALA A 3 19.12 -4.66 -4.85
CA ALA A 3 18.14 -5.16 -5.83
C ALA A 3 16.77 -4.49 -5.66
N SER A 4 16.25 -4.41 -4.43
CA SER A 4 14.99 -3.72 -4.15
C SER A 4 15.03 -2.23 -4.51
N ALA A 5 16.16 -1.54 -4.35
CA ALA A 5 16.29 -0.13 -4.73
C ALA A 5 16.18 0.06 -6.25
N VAL A 6 16.79 -0.83 -7.05
CA VAL A 6 16.68 -0.80 -8.51
C VAL A 6 15.23 -0.97 -8.95
N PHE A 7 14.52 -1.96 -8.38
CA PHE A 7 13.10 -2.16 -8.67
C PHE A 7 12.22 -0.98 -8.25
N GLN A 8 12.54 -0.31 -7.13
CA GLN A 8 11.84 0.89 -6.69
C GLN A 8 11.99 2.05 -7.68
N ILE A 9 13.21 2.31 -8.18
CA ILE A 9 13.46 3.36 -9.18
C ILE A 9 12.72 3.06 -10.48
N ILE A 10 12.77 1.82 -10.95
CA ILE A 10 12.06 1.38 -12.17
C ILE A 10 10.55 1.53 -11.97
N GLY A 11 10.02 1.05 -10.84
CA GLY A 11 8.60 1.16 -10.51
C GLY A 11 8.12 2.62 -10.49
N ALA A 12 8.83 3.49 -9.79
CA ALA A 12 8.50 4.91 -9.72
C ALA A 12 8.46 5.57 -11.12
N LYS A 13 9.36 5.17 -12.03
CA LYS A 13 9.40 5.68 -13.40
C LYS A 13 8.23 5.19 -14.27
N ILE A 14 7.74 3.97 -14.06
CA ILE A 14 6.63 3.37 -14.83
C ILE A 14 5.27 3.82 -14.29
N SER A 15 5.20 4.31 -13.05
CA SER A 15 3.99 4.83 -12.42
C SER A 15 3.12 5.74 -13.31
N PRO A 16 3.67 6.76 -14.02
CA PRO A 16 2.86 7.66 -14.84
C PRO A 16 2.25 6.98 -16.07
N GLN A 17 2.86 5.88 -16.54
CA GLN A 17 2.39 5.12 -17.70
C GLN A 17 1.25 4.17 -17.31
N ILE A 18 1.37 3.55 -16.13
CA ILE A 18 0.32 2.69 -15.55
C ILE A 18 -0.95 3.51 -15.29
N GLU A 19 -0.81 4.72 -14.74
CA GLU A 19 -1.92 5.62 -14.41
C GLU A 19 -2.77 6.00 -15.63
N ARG A 20 -2.15 6.15 -16.80
CA ARG A 20 -2.84 6.48 -18.07
C ARG A 20 -3.67 5.33 -18.63
N TRP A 21 -3.35 4.09 -18.30
CA TRP A 21 -3.97 2.91 -18.90
C TRP A 21 -5.20 2.40 -18.15
N ALA A 22 -5.29 2.58 -16.82
CA ALA A 22 -6.24 1.81 -16.01
C ALA A 22 -7.26 2.63 -15.19
N GLY A 23 -7.20 3.97 -15.20
CA GLY A 23 -8.06 4.80 -14.38
C GLY A 23 -7.70 4.74 -12.89
N GLN A 24 -7.56 5.90 -12.25
CA GLN A 24 -6.94 6.03 -10.91
C GLN A 24 -7.62 5.17 -9.84
N ALA A 25 -8.95 5.05 -9.83
CA ALA A 25 -9.69 4.31 -8.80
C ALA A 25 -9.53 2.78 -8.90
N ASN A 26 -9.56 2.23 -10.12
CA ASN A 26 -9.39 0.79 -10.33
C ASN A 26 -7.94 0.36 -10.04
N LEU A 27 -6.98 1.22 -10.37
CA LEU A 27 -5.58 1.01 -10.03
C LEU A 27 -5.36 0.86 -8.54
N ILE A 28 -5.93 1.77 -7.74
CA ILE A 28 -5.83 1.72 -6.28
C ILE A 28 -6.42 0.40 -5.75
N LEU A 29 -7.55 -0.07 -6.30
CA LEU A 29 -8.15 -1.35 -5.93
C LEU A 29 -7.26 -2.54 -6.29
N TYR A 30 -6.72 -2.61 -7.51
CA TYR A 30 -5.82 -3.69 -7.93
C TYR A 30 -4.54 -3.73 -7.11
N PHE A 31 -3.94 -2.57 -6.82
CA PHE A 31 -2.76 -2.46 -5.97
C PHE A 31 -3.05 -2.91 -4.54
N SER A 32 -4.18 -2.50 -3.98
CA SER A 32 -4.60 -2.90 -2.64
C SER A 32 -4.86 -4.41 -2.55
N ALA A 33 -5.50 -4.99 -3.57
CA ALA A 33 -5.73 -6.44 -3.65
C ALA A 33 -4.41 -7.22 -3.79
N LEU A 34 -3.48 -6.73 -4.60
CA LEU A 34 -2.15 -7.34 -4.77
C LEU A 34 -1.36 -7.30 -3.45
N LEU A 35 -1.38 -6.17 -2.73
CA LEU A 35 -0.74 -6.04 -1.42
C LEU A 35 -1.31 -7.03 -0.41
N CYS A 36 -2.64 -7.17 -0.37
CA CYS A 36 -3.31 -8.17 0.48
C CYS A 36 -2.86 -9.60 0.14
N GLY A 37 -2.83 -9.94 -1.15
CA GLY A 37 -2.40 -11.25 -1.63
C GLY A 37 -0.95 -11.57 -1.24
N LEU A 38 -0.03 -10.61 -1.40
CA LEU A 38 1.38 -10.78 -1.03
C LEU A 38 1.56 -10.96 0.49
N LEU A 39 0.77 -10.26 1.30
CA LEU A 39 0.81 -10.42 2.75
C LEU A 39 0.28 -11.80 3.18
N ILE A 40 -0.84 -12.26 2.62
CA ILE A 40 -1.38 -13.60 2.89
C ILE A 40 -0.39 -14.68 2.44
N LEU A 41 0.28 -14.48 1.30
CA LEU A 41 1.28 -15.42 0.79
C LEU A 41 2.46 -15.63 1.75
N SER A 42 2.67 -14.71 2.70
CA SER A 42 3.67 -14.86 3.76
C SER A 42 3.44 -16.12 4.59
N PHE A 43 2.19 -16.62 4.73
CA PHE A 43 1.87 -17.86 5.44
C PHE A 43 2.60 -19.11 4.93
N VAL A 44 3.00 -19.14 3.67
CA VAL A 44 3.69 -20.29 3.04
C VAL A 44 5.08 -20.53 3.66
N ASN A 45 5.62 -19.54 4.40
CA ASN A 45 6.83 -19.67 5.22
C ASN A 45 8.08 -20.17 4.44
N GLN A 46 8.17 -19.87 3.15
CA GLN A 46 9.33 -20.21 2.32
C GLN A 46 10.24 -18.99 2.14
N LEU A 47 11.51 -19.13 2.50
CA LEU A 47 12.48 -18.03 2.50
C LEU A 47 12.61 -17.30 1.13
N PRO A 48 12.73 -18.01 -0.01
CA PRO A 48 12.80 -17.36 -1.32
C PRO A 48 11.52 -16.58 -1.67
N LEU A 49 10.37 -17.12 -1.27
CA LEU A 49 9.07 -16.50 -1.51
C LEU A 49 8.91 -15.22 -0.68
N LEU A 50 9.31 -15.25 0.59
CA LEU A 50 9.29 -14.07 1.46
C LEU A 50 10.20 -12.95 0.95
N ILE A 51 11.38 -13.30 0.40
CA ILE A 51 12.28 -12.34 -0.26
C ILE A 51 11.60 -11.76 -1.51
N GLY A 52 10.96 -12.59 -2.32
CA GLY A 52 10.17 -12.15 -3.47
C GLY A 52 9.08 -11.16 -3.06
N CYS A 53 8.25 -11.52 -2.07
CA CYS A 53 7.22 -10.66 -1.50
C CYS A 53 7.81 -9.34 -0.99
N PHE A 54 8.93 -9.36 -0.28
CA PHE A 54 9.58 -8.16 0.23
C PHE A 54 10.01 -7.21 -0.90
N ILE A 55 10.62 -7.73 -1.97
CA ILE A 55 11.02 -6.92 -3.12
C ILE A 55 9.78 -6.33 -3.79
N THR A 56 8.77 -7.16 -4.08
CA THR A 56 7.53 -6.72 -4.73
C THR A 56 6.80 -5.67 -3.91
N LEU A 57 6.68 -5.84 -2.59
CA LEU A 57 6.05 -4.88 -1.68
C LEU A 57 6.77 -3.53 -1.69
N ASN A 58 8.12 -3.54 -1.65
CA ASN A 58 8.90 -2.31 -1.74
C ASN A 58 8.66 -1.58 -3.07
N THR A 59 8.64 -2.31 -4.19
CA THR A 59 8.33 -1.74 -5.50
C THR A 59 6.92 -1.16 -5.53
N LEU A 60 5.94 -1.87 -4.95
CA LEU A 60 4.55 -1.44 -4.89
C LEU A 60 4.40 -0.12 -4.15
N VAL A 61 5.11 0.04 -3.02
CA VAL A 61 5.13 1.30 -2.24
C VAL A 61 5.68 2.45 -3.08
N SER A 62 6.79 2.25 -3.79
CA SER A 62 7.40 3.29 -4.64
C SER A 62 6.54 3.70 -5.82
N VAL A 63 5.73 2.79 -6.37
CA VAL A 63 4.76 3.12 -7.42
C VAL A 63 3.52 3.81 -6.83
N SER A 64 3.08 3.39 -5.64
CA SER A 64 1.87 3.94 -5.02
C SER A 64 2.04 5.41 -4.63
N GLN A 65 3.21 5.80 -4.12
CA GLN A 65 3.49 7.16 -3.68
C GLN A 65 3.17 8.25 -4.74
N PRO A 66 3.70 8.18 -5.98
CA PRO A 66 3.37 9.15 -7.03
C PRO A 66 1.90 9.10 -7.46
N ILE A 67 1.28 7.91 -7.54
CA ILE A 67 -0.16 7.77 -7.88
C ILE A 67 -1.03 8.49 -6.85
N PHE A 68 -0.82 8.23 -5.55
CA PHE A 68 -1.59 8.88 -4.49
C PHE A 68 -1.34 10.39 -4.47
N SER A 69 -0.08 10.84 -4.64
CA SER A 69 0.25 12.27 -4.72
C SER A 69 -0.51 12.96 -5.86
N ASN A 70 -0.51 12.37 -7.07
CA ASN A 70 -1.25 12.89 -8.22
C ASN A 70 -2.77 12.92 -7.97
N TYR A 71 -3.32 11.85 -7.40
CA TYR A 71 -4.73 11.74 -7.07
C TYR A 71 -5.15 12.84 -6.08
N PHE A 72 -4.46 12.96 -4.94
CA PHE A 72 -4.78 14.01 -3.96
C PHE A 72 -4.61 15.42 -4.55
N ASN A 73 -3.56 15.66 -5.34
CA ASN A 73 -3.35 16.96 -5.98
C ASN A 73 -4.48 17.34 -6.95
N ALA A 74 -5.08 16.36 -7.64
CA ALA A 74 -6.20 16.57 -8.56
C ALA A 74 -7.53 16.87 -7.82
N LEU A 75 -7.76 16.27 -6.65
CA LEU A 75 -8.98 16.53 -5.86
C LEU A 75 -8.93 17.85 -5.08
N ILE A 76 -7.74 18.37 -4.76
CA ILE A 76 -7.60 19.54 -3.88
C ILE A 76 -7.57 20.86 -4.68
N PRO A 77 -8.46 21.83 -4.36
CA PRO A 77 -8.42 23.18 -4.93
C PRO A 77 -7.07 23.86 -4.67
N SER A 78 -6.58 24.63 -5.66
CA SER A 78 -5.24 25.22 -5.64
C SER A 78 -4.97 26.14 -4.44
N SER A 79 -6.00 26.80 -3.90
CA SER A 79 -5.87 27.75 -2.78
C SER A 79 -5.44 27.14 -1.46
N SER A 80 -5.69 25.85 -1.22
CA SER A 80 -5.37 25.19 0.06
C SER A 80 -4.57 23.90 -0.08
N ARG A 81 -4.04 23.62 -1.29
CA ARG A 81 -3.28 22.40 -1.60
C ARG A 81 -2.10 22.18 -0.67
N ALA A 82 -1.29 23.20 -0.43
CA ALA A 82 -0.12 23.09 0.44
C ALA A 82 -0.49 22.72 1.88
N THR A 83 -1.57 23.31 2.42
CA THR A 83 -2.04 23.05 3.78
C THR A 83 -2.61 21.64 3.90
N LEU A 84 -3.48 21.22 2.99
CA LEU A 84 -4.08 19.89 3.01
C LEU A 84 -3.05 18.78 2.79
N LEU A 85 -2.05 19.02 1.92
CA LEU A 85 -0.95 18.08 1.70
C LEU A 85 -0.03 17.96 2.93
N SER A 86 0.15 19.05 3.68
CA SER A 86 0.92 19.02 4.93
C SER A 86 0.16 18.27 6.02
N VAL A 87 -1.15 18.49 6.14
CA VAL A 87 -2.01 17.75 7.08
C VAL A 87 -2.04 16.26 6.75
N SER A 88 -2.17 15.88 5.47
CA SER A 88 -2.13 14.47 5.08
C SER A 88 -0.79 13.82 5.42
N SER A 89 0.33 14.52 5.20
CA SER A 89 1.66 14.06 5.57
C SER A 89 1.81 13.90 7.09
N MET A 90 1.29 14.86 7.88
CA MET A 90 1.27 14.76 9.34
C MET A 90 0.46 13.57 9.84
N LEU A 91 -0.73 13.35 9.28
CA LEU A 91 -1.56 12.19 9.63
C LEU A 91 -0.86 10.87 9.29
N PHE A 92 -0.17 10.81 8.15
CA PHE A 92 0.64 9.66 7.77
C PHE A 92 1.77 9.41 8.79
N SER A 93 2.50 10.45 9.18
CA SER A 93 3.56 10.34 10.18
C SER A 93 3.03 9.87 11.54
N VAL A 94 1.92 10.42 12.01
CA VAL A 94 1.28 10.01 13.27
C VAL A 94 0.82 8.55 13.20
N ALA A 95 0.23 8.13 12.08
CA ALA A 95 -0.14 6.73 11.87
C ALA A 95 1.08 5.80 11.95
N MET A 96 2.21 6.18 11.33
CA MET A 96 3.44 5.38 11.36
C MET A 96 4.06 5.26 12.75
N ILE A 97 3.96 6.30 13.59
CA ILE A 97 4.39 6.25 15.00
C ILE A 97 3.66 5.14 15.77
N VAL A 98 2.41 4.83 15.42
CA VAL A 98 1.63 3.77 16.08
C VAL A 98 1.82 2.42 15.39
N LEU A 99 1.76 2.40 14.05
CA LEU A 99 1.77 1.16 13.26
C LEU A 99 3.13 0.44 13.30
N PHE A 100 4.25 1.17 13.35
CA PHE A 100 5.57 0.54 13.39
C PHE A 100 5.83 -0.18 14.72
N PRO A 101 5.64 0.42 15.90
CA PRO A 101 5.76 -0.30 17.17
C PRO A 101 4.76 -1.46 17.28
N LEU A 102 3.52 -1.25 16.82
CA LEU A 102 2.50 -2.30 16.85
C LEU A 102 2.89 -3.51 15.99
N SER A 103 3.39 -3.26 14.78
CA SER A 103 3.86 -4.33 13.89
C SER A 103 5.10 -5.03 14.43
N GLY A 104 6.07 -4.27 14.98
CA GLY A 104 7.25 -4.83 15.64
C GLY A 104 6.89 -5.71 16.83
N TRP A 105 6.00 -5.23 17.70
CA TRP A 105 5.49 -6.00 18.85
C TRP A 105 4.77 -7.29 18.40
N LEU A 106 3.99 -7.22 17.31
CA LEU A 106 3.31 -8.39 16.76
C LEU A 106 4.31 -9.41 16.23
N ILE A 107 5.41 -8.99 15.60
CA ILE A 107 6.50 -9.86 15.11
C ILE A 107 7.37 -10.41 16.24
N GLU A 108 7.45 -9.71 17.37
CA GLU A 108 8.18 -10.21 18.54
C GLU A 108 7.37 -11.30 19.27
N ARG A 109 6.05 -11.11 19.41
CA ARG A 109 5.18 -12.09 20.09
C ARG A 109 4.72 -13.23 19.19
N LEU A 110 4.49 -12.96 17.91
CA LEU A 110 4.10 -13.95 16.92
C LEU A 110 5.24 -14.12 15.91
N ARG A 111 5.33 -15.27 15.25
CA ARG A 111 6.32 -15.46 14.17
C ARG A 111 6.04 -14.46 13.05
N PHE A 112 7.10 -13.92 12.43
CA PHE A 112 7.04 -13.02 11.27
C PHE A 112 5.93 -13.38 10.27
N THR A 113 5.92 -14.64 9.84
CA THR A 113 4.96 -15.22 8.89
C THR A 113 3.50 -15.04 9.33
N VAL A 114 3.22 -15.27 10.61
CA VAL A 114 1.86 -15.15 11.18
C VAL A 114 1.47 -13.68 11.29
N SER A 115 2.39 -12.81 11.71
CA SER A 115 2.14 -11.37 11.87
C SER A 115 1.77 -10.71 10.53
N PHE A 116 2.57 -10.91 9.50
CA PHE A 116 2.30 -10.36 8.16
C PHE A 116 1.08 -11.00 7.50
N GLY A 117 0.90 -12.31 7.65
CA GLY A 117 -0.29 -13.00 7.15
C GLY A 117 -1.58 -12.51 7.81
N ALA A 118 -1.59 -12.30 9.12
CA ALA A 118 -2.72 -11.75 9.86
C ALA A 118 -3.04 -10.31 9.44
N MET A 119 -2.01 -9.46 9.26
CA MET A 119 -2.20 -8.12 8.69
C MET A 119 -2.82 -8.17 7.29
N GLY A 120 -2.38 -9.11 6.44
CA GLY A 120 -2.97 -9.34 5.12
C GLY A 120 -4.45 -9.73 5.17
N MET A 121 -4.84 -10.59 6.12
CA MET A 121 -6.25 -10.96 6.32
C MET A 121 -7.10 -9.78 6.77
N VAL A 122 -6.62 -9.00 7.75
CA VAL A 122 -7.32 -7.80 8.25
C VAL A 122 -7.51 -6.78 7.12
N LEU A 123 -6.44 -6.52 6.34
CA LEU A 123 -6.51 -5.61 5.20
C LEU A 123 -7.48 -6.10 4.11
N SER A 124 -7.48 -7.40 3.84
CA SER A 124 -8.42 -8.00 2.87
C SER A 124 -9.87 -7.82 3.31
N LEU A 125 -10.15 -8.00 4.60
CA LEU A 125 -11.50 -7.81 5.15
C LEU A 125 -11.95 -6.35 5.01
N VAL A 126 -11.07 -5.40 5.35
CA VAL A 126 -11.33 -3.96 5.16
C VAL A 126 -11.59 -3.64 3.69
N LEU A 127 -10.77 -4.19 2.78
CA LEU A 127 -10.93 -3.98 1.34
C LEU A 127 -12.27 -4.51 0.82
N VAL A 128 -12.67 -5.72 1.23
CA VAL A 128 -13.97 -6.31 0.86
C VAL A 128 -15.12 -5.45 1.37
N VAL A 129 -15.07 -5.00 2.63
CA VAL A 129 -16.09 -4.10 3.20
C VAL A 129 -16.18 -2.80 2.41
N LEU A 130 -15.04 -2.18 2.09
CA LEU A 130 -14.99 -0.95 1.29
C LEU A 130 -15.62 -1.15 -0.09
N VAL A 131 -15.27 -2.22 -0.79
CA VAL A 131 -15.84 -2.54 -2.11
C VAL A 131 -17.36 -2.74 -2.03
N ILE A 132 -17.84 -3.43 -0.99
CA ILE A 132 -19.28 -3.62 -0.78
C ILE A 132 -19.97 -2.27 -0.53
N VAL A 133 -19.41 -1.41 0.33
CA VAL A 133 -19.96 -0.09 0.64
C VAL A 133 -19.99 0.80 -0.61
N MET A 134 -18.91 0.82 -1.40
CA MET A 134 -18.85 1.58 -2.65
C MET A 134 -19.90 1.11 -3.66
N LYS A 135 -20.06 -0.22 -3.80
CA LYS A 135 -21.05 -0.81 -4.71
C LYS A 135 -22.49 -0.55 -4.26
N ARG A 136 -22.73 -0.41 -2.95
CA ARG A 136 -24.03 -0.01 -2.38
C ARG A 136 -24.33 1.47 -2.62
N ARG A 137 -23.33 2.34 -2.60
CA ARG A 137 -23.50 3.79 -2.81
C ARG A 137 -23.68 4.19 -4.27
N ALA A 138 -23.27 3.33 -5.20
CA ALA A 138 -23.40 3.52 -6.65
C ALA A 138 -24.71 2.95 -7.24
N ARG A 139 -25.57 2.33 -6.41
CA ARG A 139 -26.94 1.93 -6.74
C ARG A 139 -27.90 2.92 -6.10
#